data_AF-A0A3D4HQ24-F1
#
_entry.id   AF-A0A3D4HQ24-F1
#
_cell.length_a   1.000
_cell.length_b   1.000
_cell.length_c   1.000
_cell.angle_alpha   90.00
_cell.angle_beta   90.00
_cell.angle_gamma   90.00
#
_symmetry.space_group_name_H-M   'P 1'
#
loop_
_entity.id
_entity.type
_entity.pdbx_description
1 polymer ?
#
loop_
_entity_poly.entity_id
_entity_poly.type
_entity_poly.pdbx_seq_one_letter_code
_entity_poly.pdbx_strand_id
1 'polypeptide(L)'
;LFISHDLGVVQHMCSKISIMHKGRFVEEGSNTEIFNNPIHIYTKRLMAAIPDMDPGKRKESQNLRNQVSMEYAQNFQRYYTPDNQVYDLN
;
A
#
# COMPACT_ATOMS: atom_id res chain seq x y z
N LEU A 1 0.44 -20.09 -5.13
CA LEU A 1 0.56 -18.64 -5.40
C LEU A 1 -0.85 -18.08 -5.57
N PHE A 2 -1.22 -17.06 -4.81
CA PHE A 2 -2.53 -16.40 -4.88
C PHE A 2 -2.33 -14.94 -5.29
N ILE A 3 -3.15 -14.44 -6.23
CA ILE A 3 -3.06 -13.08 -6.78
C ILE A 3 -4.46 -12.45 -6.71
N SER A 4 -4.58 -11.30 -6.08
CA SER A 4 -5.85 -10.58 -5.92
C SER A 4 -5.62 -9.06 -5.83
N HIS A 5 -6.65 -8.30 -6.15
CA HIS A 5 -6.72 -6.85 -5.89
C HIS A 5 -7.44 -6.53 -4.57
N ASP A 6 -8.12 -7.52 -3.99
CA ASP A 6 -8.84 -7.40 -2.72
C ASP A 6 -7.89 -7.73 -1.56
N LEU A 7 -7.47 -6.70 -0.85
CA LEU A 7 -6.58 -6.81 0.30
C LEU A 7 -7.25 -7.51 1.49
N GLY A 8 -8.56 -7.37 1.67
CA GLY A 8 -9.27 -8.07 2.74
C GLY A 8 -9.20 -9.58 2.57
N VAL A 9 -9.35 -10.07 1.34
CA VAL A 9 -9.18 -11.51 1.05
C VAL A 9 -7.73 -11.95 1.23
N VAL A 10 -6.77 -11.17 0.73
CA VAL A 10 -5.33 -11.48 0.86
C VAL A 10 -4.92 -11.55 2.33
N GLN A 11 -5.44 -10.67 3.18
CA GLN A 11 -5.15 -10.64 4.61
C GLN A 11 -5.46 -11.96 5.32
N HIS A 12 -6.50 -12.68 4.90
CA HIS A 12 -6.93 -13.92 5.54
C HIS A 12 -6.30 -15.17 4.91
N MET A 13 -5.88 -15.09 3.64
CA MET A 13 -5.43 -16.24 2.86
C MET A 13 -3.90 -16.37 2.78
N CYS A 14 -3.15 -15.29 2.98
CA CYS A 14 -1.70 -15.27 2.73
C CYS A 14 -0.90 -14.90 3.99
N SER A 15 0.16 -15.66 4.28
CA SER A 15 1.13 -15.34 5.33
C SER A 15 2.25 -14.40 4.86
N LYS A 16 2.61 -14.49 3.57
CA LYS A 16 3.60 -13.63 2.90
C LYS A 16 2.96 -12.96 1.68
N ILE A 17 3.27 -11.68 1.49
CA ILE A 17 2.65 -10.84 0.48
C ILE A 17 3.72 -10.07 -0.25
N SER A 18 3.62 -10.03 -1.59
CA SER A 18 4.42 -9.15 -2.45
C SER A 18 3.46 -8.21 -3.18
N ILE A 19 3.70 -6.91 -3.12
CA ILE A 19 2.90 -5.87 -3.77
C ILE A 19 3.57 -5.50 -5.08
N MET A 20 2.78 -5.41 -6.14
CA MET A 20 3.24 -5.01 -7.46
C MET A 20 2.57 -3.71 -7.90
N HIS A 21 3.35 -2.83 -8.54
CA HIS A 21 2.84 -1.61 -9.15
C HIS A 21 3.66 -1.27 -10.39
N LYS A 22 2.99 -0.84 -11.46
CA LYS A 22 3.62 -0.56 -12.77
C LYS A 22 4.54 -1.68 -13.26
N GLY A 23 4.10 -2.94 -13.07
CA GLY A 23 4.83 -4.13 -13.54
C GLY A 23 6.09 -4.47 -12.73
N ARG A 24 6.31 -3.84 -11.57
CA ARG A 24 7.46 -4.10 -10.69
C ARG A 24 7.00 -4.39 -9.26
N PHE A 25 7.68 -5.28 -8.57
CA PHE A 25 7.47 -5.45 -7.13
C PHE A 25 7.96 -4.21 -6.40
N VAL A 26 7.15 -3.72 -5.45
CA VAL A 26 7.43 -2.48 -4.72
C VAL A 26 7.61 -2.70 -3.23
N GLU A 27 7.09 -3.82 -2.73
CA GLU A 27 7.23 -4.22 -1.33
C GLU A 27 6.98 -5.71 -1.19
N GLU A 28 7.71 -6.36 -0.29
CA GLU A 28 7.48 -7.74 0.10
C GLU A 28 7.66 -7.87 1.61
N GLY A 29 6.77 -8.63 2.25
CA GLY A 29 6.84 -8.85 3.69
C GLY A 29 5.84 -9.89 4.16
N SER A 30 5.86 -10.15 5.47
CA SER A 30 4.80 -10.86 6.15
C SER A 30 3.48 -10.08 6.06
N ASN A 31 2.38 -10.78 6.25
CA ASN A 31 1.05 -10.18 6.36
C ASN A 31 1.04 -9.02 7.38
N THR A 32 1.61 -9.24 8.56
CA THR A 32 1.67 -8.23 9.62
C THR A 32 2.49 -7.00 9.23
N GLU A 33 3.61 -7.17 8.51
CA GLU A 33 4.43 -6.04 8.07
C GLU A 33 3.67 -5.20 7.05
N ILE A 34 3.07 -5.81 6.03
CA ILE A 34 2.36 -5.11 4.96
C ILE A 34 1.13 -4.35 5.49
N PHE A 35 0.34 -4.96 6.39
CA PHE A 35 -0.89 -4.35 6.89
C PHE A 35 -0.66 -3.34 8.01
N ASN A 36 0.32 -3.56 8.90
CA ASN A 36 0.51 -2.71 10.08
C ASN A 36 1.63 -1.68 9.92
N ASN A 37 2.64 -1.96 9.10
CA ASN A 37 3.78 -1.08 8.88
C ASN A 37 4.25 -1.06 7.41
N PRO A 38 3.37 -0.70 6.46
CA PRO A 38 3.76 -0.60 5.05
C PRO A 38 4.84 0.46 4.84
N ILE A 39 5.89 0.12 4.12
CA ILE A 39 7.05 0.97 3.88
C ILE A 39 6.91 1.77 2.58
N HIS A 40 6.53 1.11 1.48
CA HIS A 40 6.48 1.75 0.18
C HIS A 40 5.27 2.70 0.11
N ILE A 41 5.46 3.90 -0.44
CA ILE A 41 4.41 4.94 -0.48
C ILE A 41 3.14 4.51 -1.22
N TYR A 42 3.28 3.61 -2.20
CA TYR A 42 2.13 3.00 -2.87
C TYR A 42 1.37 2.03 -1.97
N THR A 43 2.07 1.18 -1.22
CA THR A 43 1.46 0.24 -0.27
C THR A 43 0.72 1.00 0.83
N LYS A 44 1.28 2.10 1.34
CA LYS A 44 0.59 2.99 2.27
C LYS A 44 -0.74 3.51 1.70
N ARG A 45 -0.75 3.96 0.44
CA ARG A 45 -1.99 4.39 -0.25
C ARG A 45 -2.99 3.26 -0.40
N LEU A 46 -2.54 2.06 -0.73
CA LEU A 46 -3.39 0.89 -0.82
C LEU A 46 -4.04 0.57 0.53
N MET A 47 -3.27 0.57 1.63
CA MET A 47 -3.81 0.34 2.97
C MET A 47 -4.82 1.40 3.39
N ALA A 48 -4.53 2.69 3.15
CA ALA A 48 -5.46 3.77 3.46
C ALA A 48 -6.77 3.74 2.64
N ALA A 49 -6.77 3.05 1.49
CA ALA A 49 -7.95 2.85 0.66
C ALA A 49 -8.89 1.75 1.17
N ILE A 50 -8.44 0.89 2.10
CA ILE A 50 -9.30 -0.11 2.75
C ILE A 50 -10.40 0.64 3.52
N PRO A 51 -11.69 0.30 3.28
CA PRO A 51 -12.79 0.92 4.00
C PRO A 51 -12.83 0.41 5.45
N ASP A 52 -13.04 1.34 6.40
CA ASP A 52 -13.39 0.97 7.78
C ASP A 52 -14.90 0.65 7.83
N MET A 53 -15.26 -0.41 8.55
CA MET A 53 -16.65 -0.82 8.72
C MET A 53 -17.40 0.07 9.71
N ASP A 54 -16.69 0.80 10.58
CA ASP A 54 -17.26 1.74 11.55
C ASP A 54 -17.59 3.09 10.87
N PRO A 55 -18.88 3.46 10.73
CA PRO A 55 -19.27 4.75 10.16
C PRO A 55 -18.76 5.95 10.96
N GLY A 56 -18.52 5.79 12.27
CA GLY A 56 -18.00 6.85 13.15
C GLY A 56 -16.57 7.27 12.79
N LYS A 57 -15.81 6.37 12.16
CA LYS A 57 -14.41 6.61 11.77
C LYS A 57 -14.23 7.24 10.40
N ARG A 58 -15.32 7.51 9.66
CA ARG A 58 -15.24 8.07 8.29
C ARG A 58 -14.36 9.31 8.19
N LYS A 59 -14.46 10.23 9.15
CA LYS A 59 -13.65 11.47 9.17
C LYS A 59 -12.16 11.18 9.37
N GLU A 60 -11.84 10.24 10.26
CA GLU A 60 -10.47 9.79 10.49
C GLU A 60 -9.90 9.10 9.25
N SER A 61 -10.65 8.16 8.64
CA SER A 61 -10.23 7.49 7.40
C SER A 61 -10.01 8.49 6.27
N GLN A 62 -10.84 9.53 6.18
CA GLN A 62 -10.68 10.58 5.17
C GLN A 62 -9.43 11.43 5.42
N ASN A 63 -9.15 11.80 6.67
CA ASN A 63 -7.92 12.50 7.05
C ASN A 63 -6.67 11.67 6.74
N LEU A 64 -6.70 10.37 7.09
CA LEU A 64 -5.62 9.44 6.79
C LEU A 64 -5.35 9.35 5.29
N ARG A 65 -6.40 9.19 4.47
CA ARG A 65 -6.28 9.15 3.00
C ARG A 65 -5.66 10.44 2.45
N ASN A 66 -6.03 11.59 2.99
CA ASN A 66 -5.45 12.88 2.59
C ASN A 66 -3.96 12.95 2.96
N GLN A 67 -3.61 12.59 4.20
CA GLN A 67 -2.22 12.57 4.67
C GLN A 67 -1.34 11.66 3.81
N VAL A 68 -1.78 10.42 3.55
CA VAL A 68 -1.04 9.46 2.75
C VAL A 68 -0.95 9.90 1.28
N SER A 69 -1.97 10.57 0.76
CA SER A 69 -1.92 11.14 -0.59
C SER A 69 -0.90 12.27 -0.70
N MET A 70 -0.78 13.13 0.33
CA MET A 70 0.26 14.15 0.41
C MET A 70 1.65 13.52 0.52
N GLU A 71 1.82 12.51 1.38
CA GLU A 71 3.09 11.77 1.52
C GLU A 71 3.53 11.17 0.18
N TYR A 72 2.61 10.56 -0.56
CA TYR A 72 2.89 9.98 -1.87
C TYR A 72 3.37 11.04 -2.87
N ALA A 73 2.73 12.20 -2.92
CA ALA A 73 3.13 13.28 -3.82
C ALA A 73 4.51 13.85 -3.45
N GLN A 74 4.76 14.06 -2.16
CA GLN A 74 6.01 14.61 -1.65
C GLN A 74 7.20 13.67 -1.85
N ASN A 75 6.99 12.37 -1.65
CA ASN A 75 8.06 11.37 -1.68
C ASN A 75 8.14 10.63 -3.02
N PHE A 76 7.36 11.00 -4.04
CA PHE A 76 7.26 10.27 -5.30
C PHE A 76 8.64 9.96 -5.91
N GLN A 77 9.50 10.97 -6.03
CA GLN A 77 10.82 10.82 -6.67
C GLN A 77 11.80 9.91 -5.88
N ARG A 78 11.51 9.61 -4.61
CA ARG A 78 12.31 8.68 -3.80
C ARG A 78 12.04 7.22 -4.16
N TYR A 79 10.84 6.91 -4.66
CA TYR A 79 10.39 5.55 -4.94
C TYR A 79 10.24 5.26 -6.43
N TYR A 80 10.18 6.31 -7.25
CA TYR A 80 10.02 6.22 -8.69
C TYR A 80 11.14 6.95 -9.43
N THR A 81 11.52 6.40 -10.58
CA THR A 81 12.43 7.02 -11.54
C THR A 81 11.78 8.24 -12.19
N PRO A 82 12.57 9.15 -12.81
CA PRO A 82 12.03 10.24 -13.62
C PRO A 82 11.09 9.77 -14.75
N ASP A 83 11.36 8.58 -15.31
CA ASP A 83 10.52 7.93 -16.33
C ASP A 83 9.30 7.20 -15.73
N ASN A 84 8.95 7.51 -14.47
CA ASN A 84 7.77 7.01 -13.78
C ASN A 84 7.78 5.49 -13.54
N GLN A 85 8.95 4.83 -13.59
CA GLN A 85 9.13 3.42 -13.24
C GLN A 85 9.44 3.26 -11.74
N VAL A 86 9.17 2.09 -11.15
CA VAL A 86 9.54 1.80 -9.75
C VAL A 86 11.02 1.38 -9.71
N TYR A 87 11.77 1.80 -8.69
CA TYR A 87 13.07 1.19 -8.39
C TYR A 87 12.91 -0.29 -8.03
N ASP A 88 13.90 -1.11 -8.42
CA ASP A 88 13.89 -2.55 -8.10
C ASP A 88 14.06 -2.78 -6.60
N LEU A 89 13.39 -3.82 -6.08
CA LEU A 89 13.66 -4.36 -4.75
C LEU A 89 15.04 -5.04 -4.81
N ASN A 90 16.04 -4.43 -4.18
CA ASN A 90 17.39 -4.99 -4.04
C ASN A 90 17.40 -6.16 -3.05
#